data_AF-A0A3N5R4D8-F1
#
_entry.id   AF-A0A3N5R4D8-F1
#
_cell.length_a   1.000
_cell.length_b   1.000
_cell.length_c   1.000
_cell.angle_alpha   90.00
_cell.angle_beta   90.00
_cell.angle_gamma   90.00
#
_symmetry.space_group_name_H-M   'P 1'
#
loop_
_entity.id
_entity.type
_entity.pdbx_description
1 polymer ?
#
loop_
_entity_poly.entity_id
_entity_poly.type
_entity_poly.pdbx_seq_one_letter_code
_entity_poly.pdbx_strand_id
1 'polypeptide(L)' 'GKDASDIVNLGRLKGNIGNQNYEIPIGTDLSKYNAVLIWCKAFSTLFGSAQLTI' A
#
# COMPACT_ATOMS: atom_id res chain seq x y z
N GLY A 1 -18.57 4.51 0.96
CA GLY A 1 -17.23 3.88 1.05
C GLY A 1 -16.27 4.83 0.41
N LYS A 2 -15.09 5.07 0.98
CA LYS A 2 -14.10 5.95 0.34
C LYS A 2 -13.63 5.28 -0.94
N ASP A 3 -14.06 5.80 -2.08
CA ASP A 3 -13.48 5.45 -3.37
C ASP A 3 -11.98 5.77 -3.31
N ALA A 4 -11.18 4.72 -3.38
CA ALA A 4 -9.73 4.81 -3.32
C ALA A 4 -9.19 5.14 -4.73
N SER A 5 -9.69 6.23 -5.31
CA SER A 5 -9.27 6.70 -6.64
C SER A 5 -7.81 7.16 -6.67
N ASP A 6 -7.19 7.36 -5.51
CA ASP A 6 -5.79 7.75 -5.36
C ASP A 6 -5.03 6.75 -4.46
N ILE A 7 -4.59 5.64 -5.05
CA ILE A 7 -3.66 4.68 -4.42
C ILE A 7 -2.52 4.38 -5.39
N VAL A 8 -1.29 4.37 -4.89
CA VAL A 8 -0.14 3.82 -5.61
C VAL A 8 -0.02 2.33 -5.33
N ASN A 9 -0.27 1.50 -6.35
CA ASN A 9 -0.12 0.05 -6.23
C ASN A 9 1.36 -0.35 -6.39
N LEU A 10 1.97 -0.84 -5.30
CA LEU A 10 3.37 -1.27 -5.26
C LEU A 10 3.59 -2.72 -5.73
N GLY A 11 2.52 -3.48 -5.93
CA GLY A 11 2.56 -4.86 -6.40
C GLY A 11 2.02 -5.88 -5.40
N ARG A 12 2.21 -7.17 -5.72
CA ARG A 12 1.80 -8.30 -4.87
C ARG A 12 2.81 -8.51 -3.74
N LEU A 13 2.33 -9.01 -2.60
CA LEU A 13 3.20 -9.48 -1.52
C LEU A 13 4.24 -10.48 -2.06
N LYS A 14 5.51 -10.27 -1.71
CA LYS A 14 6.62 -11.14 -2.10
C LYS A 14 6.70 -12.41 -1.25
N GLY A 15 6.10 -12.38 -0.06
CA GLY A 15 6.04 -13.48 0.89
C GLY A 15 5.26 -13.09 2.15
N ASN A 16 5.08 -14.03 3.07
CA ASN A 16 4.41 -13.82 4.35
C ASN A 16 5.37 -13.68 5.55
N ILE A 17 6.68 -13.85 5.32
CA ILE A 17 7.73 -13.77 6.32
C ILE A 17 8.84 -12.88 5.76
N GLY A 18 9.43 -12.03 6.61
CA GLY A 18 10.53 -11.15 6.26
C GLY A 18 10.09 -9.81 5.66
N ASN A 19 11.09 -9.02 5.26
CA ASN A 19 10.89 -7.64 4.81
C ASN A 19 10.26 -7.57 3.42
N GLN A 20 9.35 -6.60 3.26
CA GLN A 20 8.67 -6.31 2.01
C GLN A 20 9.18 -4.98 1.45
N ASN A 21 10.11 -5.05 0.50
CA ASN A 21 10.69 -3.86 -0.14
C ASN A 21 10.12 -3.68 -1.54
N TYR A 22 9.62 -2.49 -1.88
CA TYR A 22 9.06 -2.17 -3.18
C TYR A 22 9.62 -0.85 -3.69
N GLU A 23 9.74 -0.74 -5.01
CA GLU A 23 10.08 0.53 -5.65
C GLU A 23 8.86 1.45 -5.63
N ILE A 24 9.10 2.70 -5.26
CA ILE A 24 8.09 3.75 -5.32
C ILE A 24 8.26 4.43 -6.69
N PRO A 25 7.18 4.57 -7.50
CA PRO A 25 7.27 5.26 -8.78
C PRO A 25 7.85 6.67 -8.65
N ILE A 26 8.74 7.03 -9.57
CA ILE A 26 9.37 8.35 -9.56
C ILE A 26 8.32 9.46 -9.66
N GLY A 27 8.49 10.51 -8.85
CA GLY A 27 7.53 11.62 -8.79
C GLY A 27 6.30 11.35 -7.92
N THR A 28 6.22 10.22 -7.22
CA THR A 28 5.18 10.00 -6.20
C THR A 28 5.37 11.00 -5.05
N ASP A 29 4.36 11.85 -4.83
CA ASP A 29 4.32 12.78 -3.70
C ASP A 29 3.84 12.06 -2.44
N LEU A 30 4.80 11.64 -1.58
CA LEU A 30 4.51 10.90 -0.36
C LEU A 30 3.74 11.72 0.68
N SER A 31 3.74 13.06 0.59
CA SER A 31 3.00 13.92 1.53
C SER A 31 1.47 13.79 1.39
N LYS A 32 1.00 13.26 0.25
CA LYS A 32 -0.42 13.00 -0.01
C LYS A 32 -0.94 11.73 0.68
N TYR A 33 -0.04 10.88 1.16
CA TYR A 33 -0.39 9.58 1.74
C TYR A 33 0.03 9.54 3.21
N ASN A 34 -0.74 8.83 4.02
CA ASN A 34 -0.49 8.71 5.47
C ASN A 34 -0.39 7.24 5.94
N ALA A 35 -0.53 6.29 5.04
CA ALA A 35 -0.54 4.87 5.36
C ALA A 35 -0.12 3.99 4.19
N VAL A 36 0.42 2.82 4.53
CA VAL A 36 0.64 1.69 3.63
C VAL A 36 -0.41 0.63 3.93
N LEU A 37 -0.99 0.02 2.89
CA LEU A 37 -2.07 -0.96 3.02
C LEU A 37 -1.65 -2.31 2.44
N ILE A 38 -2.00 -3.39 3.14
CA ILE A 38 -2.06 -4.74 2.59
C ILE A 38 -3.51 -5.03 2.25
N TRP A 39 -3.81 -5.16 0.97
CA TRP A 39 -5.17 -5.37 0.47
C TRP A 39 -5.38 -6.80 -0.03
N CYS A 40 -6.46 -7.44 0.43
CA CYS A 40 -6.88 -8.71 -0.13
C CYS A 40 -7.81 -8.47 -1.34
N LYS A 41 -7.25 -8.63 -2.54
CA LYS A 41 -8.00 -8.41 -3.80
C LYS A 41 -9.18 -9.38 -3.98
N ALA A 42 -9.05 -10.64 -3.57
CA ALA A 42 -10.08 -11.66 -3.79
C ALA A 42 -11.37 -11.37 -3.00
N PHE A 43 -11.23 -10.86 -1.77
CA PHE A 43 -12.36 -10.58 -0.88
C PHE A 43 -12.68 -9.08 -0.78
N SER A 44 -11.96 -8.24 -1.53
CA SER A 44 -12.10 -6.77 -1.49
C SER A 44 -12.10 -6.21 -0.06
N THR A 45 -11.10 -6.63 0.74
CA THR A 45 -11.00 -6.23 2.15
C THR A 45 -9.58 -5.80 2.54
N LEU A 46 -9.49 -4.91 3.53
CA LEU A 46 -8.24 -4.49 4.14
C LEU A 46 -7.71 -5.61 5.03
N PHE A 47 -6.54 -6.13 4.70
CA PHE A 47 -5.90 -7.18 5.48
C PHE A 47 -5.03 -6.61 6.59
N GLY A 48 -4.38 -5.46 6.35
CA GLY A 48 -3.57 -4.77 7.35
C GLY A 48 -3.12 -3.40 6.87
N SER A 49 -2.69 -2.54 7.78
CA SER A 49 -2.19 -1.21 7.47
C SER A 49 -1.10 -0.78 8.45
N ALA A 50 -0.19 0.07 7.98
CA ALA A 50 0.79 0.76 8.81
C ALA A 50 0.77 2.26 8.50
N GLN A 51 1.02 3.09 9.51
CA GLN A 51 1.16 4.52 9.30
C GLN A 51 2.45 4.81 8.54
N LEU A 52 2.36 5.69 7.54
CA LEU A 52 3.53 6.20 6.84
C LEU A 52 4.04 7.40 7.63
N THR A 53 5.17 7.23 8.32
CA THR A 53 5.91 8.33 8.94
C THR A 53 7.05 8.67 8.00
N ILE A 54 7.00 9.88 7.45
CA ILE A 54 8.02 10.45 6.55
C ILE A 54 9.04 11.22 7.38
#